data_AF-A0A1Y5T301-F1
#
_entry.id   AF-A0A1Y5T301-F1
#
_cell.length_a   1.000
_cell.length_b   1.000
_cell.length_c   1.000
_cell.angle_alpha   90.00
_cell.angle_beta   90.00
_cell.angle_gamma   90.00
#
_symmetry.space_group_name_H-M   'P 1'
#
loop_
_entity.id
_entity.type
_entity.pdbx_description
1 polymer ?
#
loop_
_entity_poly.entity_id
_entity_poly.type
_entity_poly.pdbx_seq_one_letter_code
_entity_poly.pdbx_strand_id
1 'polypeptide(L)'
;MYDTSPLNRFLKPLIIALSLLATQAPAGTICLPYPYANPGRPDAARLARIMNGLAPVLAEFVSLQAALDDRAPRICLSDELRDAHGYTDPEENRIVLDAALPLPMQRAVILHELRHLDQLATGACPSDDLSMRAAGLGVLAMEADASAITMLIAWYLRENGDASVWQAVEKWPTQADIATRFKNEMTLSGDISIATSAAFDQWFNSDWRRENYYLAACMDYLETQERNKQIPQYNPLAADFLNSLCQMPQGGTYVCSRTRVFAPD
;
A
#
# COMPACT_ATOMS: atom_id res chain seq x y z
N MET A 1 45.85 76.09 27.05
CA MET A 1 47.14 75.39 27.14
C MET A 1 46.98 74.09 26.36
N TYR A 2 47.49 74.07 25.11
CA TYR A 2 47.72 72.94 24.17
C TYR A 2 46.55 71.95 23.87
N ASP A 3 46.37 71.34 22.71
CA ASP A 3 46.86 71.47 21.32
C ASP A 3 46.11 70.42 20.45
N THR A 4 46.09 70.66 19.13
CA THR A 4 46.07 69.73 17.97
C THR A 4 45.14 68.49 17.85
N SER A 5 44.14 68.63 16.97
CA SER A 5 43.84 67.90 15.69
C SER A 5 43.98 66.34 15.55
N PRO A 6 43.62 65.71 14.40
CA PRO A 6 42.63 64.61 14.36
C PRO A 6 43.24 63.28 13.88
N LEU A 7 42.58 62.13 14.08
CA LEU A 7 43.01 60.87 13.45
C LEU A 7 41.86 59.89 13.18
N ASN A 8 41.65 59.67 11.88
CA ASN A 8 41.19 58.46 11.20
C ASN A 8 40.88 57.24 12.07
N ARG A 9 39.65 56.71 11.93
CA ARG A 9 39.39 55.27 12.12
C ARG A 9 38.53 54.71 10.98
N PHE A 10 39.24 54.04 10.07
CA PHE A 10 38.91 52.79 9.40
C PHE A 10 37.42 52.52 9.07
N LEU A 11 37.04 52.76 7.80
CA LEU A 11 36.02 51.95 7.14
C LEU A 11 36.50 50.49 7.09
N LYS A 12 35.78 49.60 7.76
CA LYS A 12 35.89 48.15 7.54
C LYS A 12 35.01 47.77 6.33
N PRO A 13 35.48 46.96 5.39
CA PRO A 13 34.62 46.38 4.38
C PRO A 13 33.68 45.35 5.02
N LEU A 14 32.39 45.55 4.81
CA LEU A 14 31.33 44.61 5.13
C LEU A 14 31.47 43.40 4.20
N ILE A 15 32.12 42.33 4.68
CA ILE A 15 32.09 41.02 4.02
C ILE A 15 30.68 40.47 4.27
N ILE A 16 29.79 40.66 3.29
CA ILE A 16 28.54 39.93 3.20
C ILE A 16 28.92 38.50 2.84
N ALA A 17 28.94 37.63 3.84
CA ALA A 17 28.97 36.19 3.63
C ALA A 17 27.68 35.82 2.89
N LEU A 18 27.80 35.62 1.57
CA LEU A 18 26.78 35.02 0.74
C LEU A 18 26.59 33.59 1.25
N SER A 19 25.73 33.45 2.26
CA SER A 19 25.26 32.16 2.72
C SER A 19 24.47 31.60 1.56
N LEU A 20 25.06 30.62 0.86
CA LEU A 20 24.34 29.71 -0.01
C LEU A 20 23.25 29.08 0.85
N LEU A 21 22.07 29.70 0.84
CA LEU A 21 20.83 29.02 1.16
C LEU A 21 20.73 27.92 0.11
N ALA A 22 21.18 26.73 0.47
CA ALA A 22 20.74 25.53 -0.19
C ALA A 22 19.22 25.57 -0.10
N THR A 23 18.59 25.91 -1.21
CA THR A 23 17.17 25.65 -1.44
C THR A 23 16.99 24.16 -1.19
N GLN A 24 16.50 23.79 0.00
CA GLN A 24 15.97 22.45 0.20
C GLN A 24 14.90 22.29 -0.87
N ALA A 25 15.12 21.36 -1.80
CA ALA A 25 14.08 20.95 -2.71
C ALA A 25 12.85 20.61 -1.85
N PRO A 26 11.65 21.06 -2.24
CA PRO A 26 10.46 20.76 -1.46
C PRO A 26 10.35 19.25 -1.25
N ALA A 27 10.04 18.86 -0.01
CA ALA A 27 9.43 17.57 0.31
C ALA A 27 8.37 17.27 -0.77
N GLY A 28 8.48 16.15 -1.44
CA GLY A 28 7.87 15.98 -2.73
C GLY A 28 7.78 14.52 -3.14
N THR A 29 6.66 14.19 -3.77
CA THR A 29 6.43 12.85 -4.29
C THR A 29 7.33 12.57 -5.49
N ILE A 30 8.18 11.56 -5.41
CA ILE A 30 9.02 11.08 -6.52
C ILE A 30 8.34 9.87 -7.14
N CYS A 31 8.05 9.93 -8.44
CA CYS A 31 7.41 8.82 -9.15
C CYS A 31 8.31 8.21 -10.23
N LEU A 32 8.17 6.91 -10.40
CA LEU A 32 8.79 6.08 -11.42
C LEU A 32 7.70 5.51 -12.34
N PRO A 33 7.62 5.93 -13.62
CA PRO A 33 6.64 5.40 -14.56
C PRO A 33 7.03 3.99 -15.05
N TYR A 34 6.06 3.27 -15.62
CA TYR A 34 6.30 2.07 -16.41
C TYR A 34 7.29 2.36 -17.56
N PRO A 35 8.26 1.48 -17.88
CA PRO A 35 8.43 0.09 -17.44
C PRO A 35 9.31 -0.06 -16.18
N TYR A 36 9.30 0.94 -15.29
CA TYR A 36 10.00 0.92 -14.00
C TYR A 36 11.53 0.79 -14.09
N ALA A 37 12.11 1.13 -15.24
CA ALA A 37 13.54 1.22 -15.43
C ALA A 37 14.08 2.54 -14.84
N ASN A 38 15.32 2.54 -14.33
CA ASN A 38 16.00 3.74 -13.87
C ASN A 38 16.80 4.39 -15.03
N PRO A 39 16.31 5.45 -15.71
CA PRO A 39 17.05 6.08 -16.80
C PRO A 39 18.20 6.98 -16.30
N GLY A 40 18.76 6.70 -15.11
CA GLY A 40 19.87 7.47 -14.53
C GLY A 40 19.44 8.63 -13.63
N ARG A 41 18.21 8.62 -13.09
CA ARG A 41 17.83 9.59 -12.06
C ARG A 41 18.17 9.07 -10.66
N PRO A 42 19.03 9.77 -9.89
CA PRO A 42 19.39 9.31 -8.54
C PRO A 42 18.19 9.21 -7.60
N ASP A 43 17.18 10.07 -7.77
CA ASP A 43 15.95 10.09 -7.00
C ASP A 43 15.06 8.84 -7.23
N ALA A 44 15.08 8.29 -8.44
CA ALA A 44 14.31 7.11 -8.84
C ALA A 44 15.03 5.79 -8.55
N ALA A 45 16.31 5.82 -8.20
CA ALA A 45 17.11 4.61 -7.97
C ALA A 45 16.56 3.73 -6.84
N ARG A 46 15.90 4.32 -5.83
CA ARG A 46 15.24 3.57 -4.77
C ARG A 46 14.01 2.82 -5.28
N LEU A 47 13.13 3.47 -6.04
CA LEU A 47 11.96 2.85 -6.65
C LEU A 47 12.36 1.72 -7.61
N ALA A 48 13.37 1.93 -8.44
CA ALA A 48 13.87 0.89 -9.32
C ALA A 48 14.42 -0.32 -8.54
N ARG A 49 15.06 -0.13 -7.38
CA ARG A 49 15.49 -1.25 -6.50
C ARG A 49 14.33 -2.01 -5.87
N ILE A 50 13.21 -1.34 -5.58
CA ILE A 50 11.97 -2.00 -5.14
C ILE A 50 11.46 -2.88 -6.27
N MET A 51 11.21 -2.29 -7.45
CA MET A 51 10.63 -2.99 -8.60
C MET A 51 11.51 -4.11 -9.13
N ASN A 52 12.81 -3.87 -9.31
CA ASN A 52 13.76 -4.92 -9.73
C ASN A 52 13.83 -6.08 -8.74
N GLY A 53 13.65 -5.80 -7.44
CA GLY A 53 13.62 -6.83 -6.41
C GLY A 53 12.35 -7.67 -6.42
N LEU A 54 11.24 -7.11 -6.93
CA LEU A 54 9.95 -7.79 -7.02
C LEU A 54 9.74 -8.49 -8.35
N ALA A 55 10.42 -8.07 -9.43
CA ALA A 55 10.24 -8.65 -10.76
C ALA A 55 10.32 -10.19 -10.81
N PRO A 56 11.28 -10.88 -10.16
CA PRO A 56 11.31 -12.35 -10.16
C PRO A 56 10.11 -12.98 -9.44
N VAL A 57 9.58 -12.30 -8.42
CA VAL A 57 8.41 -12.75 -7.65
C VAL A 57 7.15 -12.57 -8.48
N LEU A 58 6.97 -11.40 -9.08
CA LEU A 58 5.79 -11.09 -9.88
C LEU A 58 5.65 -12.04 -11.09
N ALA A 59 6.76 -12.52 -11.66
CA ALA A 59 6.73 -13.55 -12.69
C ALA A 59 6.04 -14.86 -12.27
N GLU A 60 6.02 -15.18 -10.97
CA GLU A 60 5.36 -16.36 -10.40
C GLU A 60 3.89 -16.08 -10.00
N PHE A 61 3.55 -14.80 -9.78
CA PHE A 61 2.22 -14.32 -9.40
C PHE A 61 1.55 -13.62 -10.58
N VAL A 62 1.14 -14.42 -11.56
CA VAL A 62 0.76 -13.99 -12.91
C VAL A 62 -0.34 -12.92 -12.92
N SER A 63 -1.36 -12.99 -12.05
CA SER A 63 -2.41 -11.95 -12.05
C SER A 63 -1.88 -10.59 -11.57
N LEU A 64 -0.96 -10.57 -10.59
CA LEU A 64 -0.34 -9.31 -10.15
C LEU A 64 0.55 -8.71 -11.24
N GLN A 65 1.32 -9.54 -11.94
CA GLN A 65 2.13 -9.09 -13.07
C GLN A 65 1.25 -8.56 -14.20
N ALA A 66 0.18 -9.26 -14.55
CA ALA A 66 -0.77 -8.82 -15.57
C ALA A 66 -1.43 -7.49 -15.16
N ALA A 67 -1.90 -7.35 -13.93
CA ALA A 67 -2.47 -6.11 -13.43
C ALA A 67 -1.46 -4.94 -13.49
N LEU A 68 -0.20 -5.19 -13.13
CA LEU A 68 0.88 -4.20 -13.20
C LEU A 68 1.17 -3.78 -14.65
N ASP A 69 1.24 -4.72 -15.59
CA ASP A 69 1.53 -4.44 -16.99
C ASP A 69 0.35 -3.78 -17.71
N ASP A 70 -0.88 -4.23 -17.45
CA ASP A 70 -2.10 -3.74 -18.11
C ASP A 70 -2.47 -2.34 -17.62
N ARG A 71 -2.36 -2.09 -16.31
CA ARG A 71 -2.69 -0.78 -15.72
C ARG A 71 -1.51 0.18 -15.76
N ALA A 72 -0.28 -0.32 -15.74
CA ALA A 72 0.96 0.45 -15.80
C ALA A 72 0.99 1.69 -14.87
N PRO A 73 0.63 1.56 -13.57
CA PRO A 73 0.58 2.71 -12.66
C PRO A 73 1.97 3.31 -12.47
N ARG A 74 2.03 4.60 -12.14
CA ARG A 74 3.27 5.20 -11.61
C ARG A 74 3.52 4.68 -10.20
N ILE A 75 4.74 4.27 -9.88
CA ILE A 75 5.10 3.91 -8.49
C ILE A 75 5.80 5.09 -7.86
N CYS A 76 5.31 5.55 -6.72
CA CYS A 76 5.74 6.80 -6.10
C CYS A 76 6.23 6.60 -4.66
N LEU A 77 7.18 7.43 -4.24
CA LEU A 77 7.56 7.61 -2.84
C LEU A 77 7.11 8.98 -2.37
N SER A 78 6.47 9.05 -1.20
CA SER A 78 6.10 10.30 -0.55
C SER A 78 6.64 10.33 0.88
N ASP A 79 7.14 11.48 1.31
CA ASP A 79 7.51 11.78 2.70
C ASP A 79 6.38 12.48 3.48
N GLU A 80 5.21 12.63 2.86
CA GLU A 80 4.04 13.32 3.43
C GLU A 80 3.00 12.36 4.02
N LEU A 81 3.21 11.05 3.90
CA LEU A 81 2.36 10.02 4.48
C LEU A 81 2.48 10.02 6.00
N ARG A 82 1.36 10.19 6.71
CA ARG A 82 1.34 10.27 8.19
C ARG A 82 0.74 9.03 8.86
N ASP A 83 -0.36 8.52 8.32
CA ASP A 83 -1.13 7.44 8.95
C ASP A 83 -1.24 6.18 8.08
N ALA A 84 -0.82 6.27 6.81
CA ALA A 84 -0.80 5.16 5.86
C ALA A 84 0.63 4.84 5.43
N HIS A 85 0.94 3.56 5.28
CA HIS A 85 2.24 3.10 4.77
C HIS A 85 2.32 3.14 3.24
N GLY A 86 1.16 3.15 2.58
CA GLY A 86 0.99 3.30 1.15
C GLY A 86 -0.49 3.32 0.78
N TYR A 87 -0.78 3.59 -0.48
CA TYR A 87 -2.12 3.49 -1.05
C TYR A 87 -2.05 3.35 -2.57
N THR A 88 -3.12 2.79 -3.14
CA THR A 88 -3.39 2.76 -4.57
C THR A 88 -4.40 3.83 -4.92
N ASP A 89 -4.06 4.68 -5.89
CA ASP A 89 -4.90 5.77 -6.39
C ASP A 89 -5.33 5.43 -7.82
N PRO A 90 -6.56 4.89 -8.00
CA PRO A 90 -7.05 4.49 -9.30
C PRO A 90 -7.36 5.68 -10.22
N GLU A 91 -7.66 6.86 -9.67
CA GLU A 91 -7.97 8.06 -10.46
C GLU A 91 -6.71 8.61 -11.14
N GLU A 92 -5.60 8.72 -10.39
CA GLU A 92 -4.31 9.22 -10.90
C GLU A 92 -3.38 8.11 -11.43
N ASN A 93 -3.88 6.88 -11.45
CA ASN A 93 -3.19 5.65 -11.84
C ASN A 93 -1.78 5.56 -11.24
N ARG A 94 -1.71 5.55 -9.91
CA ARG A 94 -0.45 5.49 -9.16
C ARG A 94 -0.56 4.65 -7.90
N ILE A 95 0.57 4.09 -7.49
CA ILE A 95 0.76 3.49 -6.17
C ILE A 95 1.75 4.37 -5.42
N VAL A 96 1.40 4.82 -4.22
CA VAL A 96 2.24 5.70 -3.41
C VAL A 96 2.68 4.94 -2.16
N LEU A 97 3.97 4.98 -1.85
CA LEU A 97 4.55 4.33 -0.67
C LEU A 97 5.21 5.38 0.22
N ASP A 98 5.21 5.13 1.52
CA ASP A 98 5.92 5.97 2.48
C ASP A 98 7.44 5.82 2.30
N ALA A 99 8.10 6.96 2.05
CA ALA A 99 9.54 7.07 1.87
C ALA A 99 10.32 6.80 3.17
N ALA A 100 9.72 6.95 4.35
CA ALA A 100 10.37 6.67 5.63
C ALA A 100 10.51 5.16 5.90
N LEU A 101 9.73 4.32 5.22
CA LEU A 101 9.73 2.88 5.47
C LEU A 101 11.03 2.19 5.01
N PRO A 102 11.57 1.25 5.78
CA PRO A 102 12.67 0.39 5.34
C PRO A 102 12.32 -0.38 4.06
N LEU A 103 13.31 -0.67 3.23
CA LEU A 103 13.11 -1.34 1.93
C LEU A 103 12.27 -2.63 2.00
N PRO A 104 12.47 -3.55 2.97
CA PRO A 104 11.61 -4.74 3.08
C PRO A 104 10.15 -4.42 3.38
N MET A 105 9.88 -3.38 4.16
CA MET A 105 8.52 -2.92 4.43
C MET A 105 7.91 -2.27 3.19
N GLN A 106 8.66 -1.47 2.43
CA GLN A 106 8.18 -0.91 1.16
C GLN A 106 7.81 -2.02 0.17
N ARG A 107 8.56 -3.12 0.14
CA ARG A 107 8.22 -4.31 -0.65
C ARG A 107 6.95 -5.00 -0.14
N ALA A 108 6.76 -5.11 1.17
CA ALA A 108 5.52 -5.66 1.71
C ALA A 108 4.30 -4.80 1.33
N VAL A 109 4.42 -3.47 1.50
CA VAL A 109 3.34 -2.53 1.20
C VAL A 109 3.00 -2.53 -0.28
N ILE A 110 3.99 -2.46 -1.19
CA ILE A 110 3.67 -2.49 -2.62
C ILE A 110 3.04 -3.81 -3.06
N LEU A 111 3.35 -4.95 -2.42
CA LEU A 111 2.65 -6.21 -2.70
C LEU A 111 1.17 -6.15 -2.29
N HIS A 112 0.86 -5.50 -1.16
CA HIS A 112 -0.51 -5.20 -0.74
C HIS A 112 -1.21 -4.29 -1.75
N GLU A 113 -0.58 -3.19 -2.15
CA GLU A 113 -1.14 -2.25 -3.12
C GLU A 113 -1.31 -2.84 -4.53
N LEU A 114 -0.38 -3.69 -4.97
CA LEU A 114 -0.53 -4.42 -6.23
C LEU A 114 -1.73 -5.37 -6.19
N ARG A 115 -2.10 -5.89 -5.01
CA ARG A 115 -3.32 -6.69 -4.91
C ARG A 115 -4.56 -5.82 -5.09
N HIS A 116 -4.59 -4.58 -4.62
CA HIS A 116 -5.69 -3.66 -4.96
C HIS A 116 -5.76 -3.35 -6.46
N LEU A 117 -4.62 -3.20 -7.12
CA LEU A 117 -4.56 -3.05 -8.57
C LEU A 117 -5.12 -4.28 -9.32
N ASP A 118 -4.83 -5.48 -8.84
CA ASP A 118 -5.36 -6.75 -9.38
C ASP A 118 -6.86 -6.91 -9.12
N GLN A 119 -7.35 -6.54 -7.93
CA GLN A 119 -8.78 -6.47 -7.62
C GLN A 119 -9.51 -5.51 -8.59
N LEU A 120 -8.92 -4.34 -8.88
CA LEU A 120 -9.43 -3.40 -9.88
C LEU A 120 -9.43 -4.00 -11.29
N ALA A 121 -8.38 -4.73 -11.67
CA ALA A 121 -8.27 -5.38 -12.97
C ALA A 121 -9.30 -6.50 -13.17
N THR A 122 -9.63 -7.22 -12.11
CA THR A 122 -10.57 -8.36 -12.13
C THR A 122 -12.03 -7.96 -11.83
N GLY A 123 -12.29 -6.68 -11.55
CA GLY A 123 -13.63 -6.18 -11.26
C GLY A 123 -14.14 -6.54 -9.87
N ALA A 124 -13.25 -6.87 -8.93
CA ALA A 124 -13.57 -7.21 -7.55
C ALA A 124 -13.77 -5.97 -6.65
N CYS A 125 -14.13 -4.82 -7.24
CA CYS A 125 -14.40 -3.58 -6.51
C CYS A 125 -15.90 -3.39 -6.26
N PRO A 126 -16.30 -2.93 -5.06
CA PRO A 126 -17.68 -2.55 -4.77
C PRO A 126 -18.20 -1.55 -5.80
N SER A 127 -19.40 -1.78 -6.31
CA SER A 127 -20.06 -0.86 -7.24
C SER A 127 -20.70 0.33 -6.50
N ASP A 128 -20.76 1.46 -7.20
CA ASP A 128 -21.35 2.70 -6.70
C ASP A 128 -22.87 2.61 -6.43
N ASP A 129 -23.54 1.55 -6.87
CA ASP A 129 -24.97 1.32 -6.66
C ASP A 129 -25.29 0.47 -5.41
N LEU A 130 -24.27 0.13 -4.63
CA LEU A 130 -24.44 -0.58 -3.36
C LEU A 130 -24.96 0.34 -2.26
N SER A 131 -25.64 -0.24 -1.27
CA SER A 131 -25.80 0.47 0.01
C SER A 131 -24.45 0.78 0.65
N MET A 132 -24.33 1.89 1.37
CA MET A 132 -23.10 2.24 2.11
C MET A 132 -22.57 1.08 2.97
N ARG A 133 -23.46 0.34 3.65
CA ARG A 133 -23.06 -0.85 4.42
C ARG A 133 -22.47 -1.94 3.53
N ALA A 134 -23.11 -2.25 2.40
CA ALA A 134 -22.61 -3.25 1.46
C ALA A 134 -21.27 -2.83 0.84
N ALA A 135 -21.11 -1.55 0.49
CA ALA A 135 -19.84 -1.00 0.02
C ALA A 135 -18.74 -1.13 1.08
N GLY A 136 -19.03 -0.73 2.33
CA GLY A 136 -18.12 -0.87 3.45
C GLY A 136 -17.67 -2.31 3.69
N LEU A 137 -18.60 -3.27 3.72
CA LEU A 137 -18.26 -4.69 3.86
C LEU A 137 -17.43 -5.24 2.69
N GLY A 138 -17.69 -4.75 1.46
CA GLY A 138 -16.90 -5.08 0.29
C GLY A 138 -15.45 -4.60 0.42
N VAL A 139 -15.25 -3.36 0.87
CA VAL A 139 -13.91 -2.81 1.14
C VAL A 139 -13.19 -3.60 2.25
N LEU A 140 -13.86 -3.92 3.37
CA LEU A 140 -13.23 -4.73 4.42
C LEU A 140 -12.74 -6.09 3.89
N ALA A 141 -13.54 -6.74 3.04
CA ALA A 141 -13.15 -7.99 2.41
C ALA A 141 -11.94 -7.82 1.47
N MET A 142 -11.91 -6.74 0.67
CA MET A 142 -10.76 -6.43 -0.19
C MET A 142 -9.47 -6.21 0.61
N GLU A 143 -9.54 -5.53 1.75
CA GLU A 143 -8.39 -5.30 2.63
C GLU A 143 -7.90 -6.59 3.29
N ALA A 144 -8.83 -7.45 3.72
CA ALA A 144 -8.51 -8.76 4.25
C ALA A 144 -7.83 -9.66 3.20
N ASP A 145 -8.30 -9.62 1.95
CA ASP A 145 -7.68 -10.31 0.81
C ASP A 145 -6.29 -9.76 0.51
N ALA A 146 -6.11 -8.44 0.43
CA ALA A 146 -4.81 -7.82 0.19
C ALA A 146 -3.78 -8.19 1.28
N SER A 147 -4.19 -8.18 2.55
CA SER A 147 -3.38 -8.68 3.66
C SER A 147 -3.04 -10.17 3.53
N ALA A 148 -4.00 -11.03 3.19
CA ALA A 148 -3.79 -12.47 3.07
C ALA A 148 -2.84 -12.82 1.92
N ILE A 149 -3.00 -12.19 0.76
CA ILE A 149 -2.10 -12.35 -0.39
C ILE A 149 -0.69 -11.81 -0.07
N THR A 150 -0.59 -10.73 0.69
CA THR A 150 0.72 -10.24 1.17
C THR A 150 1.43 -11.30 2.04
N MET A 151 0.71 -12.00 2.92
CA MET A 151 1.31 -13.10 3.71
C MET A 151 1.75 -14.27 2.85
N LEU A 152 0.92 -14.65 1.86
CA LEU A 152 1.24 -15.70 0.89
C LEU A 152 2.56 -15.40 0.18
N ILE A 153 2.69 -14.21 -0.41
CA ILE A 153 3.88 -13.83 -1.18
C ILE A 153 5.10 -13.66 -0.27
N ALA A 154 4.93 -13.09 0.92
CA ALA A 154 6.01 -12.99 1.89
C ALA A 154 6.52 -14.37 2.34
N TRP A 155 5.62 -15.34 2.50
CA TRP A 155 5.99 -16.73 2.81
C TRP A 155 6.71 -17.39 1.63
N TYR A 156 6.21 -17.23 0.41
CA TYR A 156 6.87 -17.70 -0.80
C TYR A 156 8.31 -17.19 -0.90
N LEU A 157 8.51 -15.88 -0.71
CA LEU A 157 9.82 -15.24 -0.69
C LEU A 157 10.74 -15.84 0.37
N ARG A 158 10.22 -16.08 1.58
CA ARG A 158 10.97 -16.71 2.68
C ARG A 158 11.44 -18.12 2.32
N GLU A 159 10.56 -18.95 1.77
CA GLU A 159 10.90 -20.33 1.36
C GLU A 159 11.88 -20.36 0.17
N ASN A 160 11.95 -19.28 -0.60
CA ASN A 160 12.87 -19.12 -1.74
C ASN A 160 14.12 -18.27 -1.41
N GLY A 161 14.45 -18.12 -0.13
CA GLY A 161 15.73 -17.56 0.32
C GLY A 161 15.77 -16.06 0.57
N ASP A 162 14.66 -15.32 0.39
CA ASP A 162 14.53 -13.92 0.82
C ASP A 162 13.48 -13.79 1.93
N ALA A 163 13.92 -13.99 3.18
CA ALA A 163 13.06 -13.84 4.34
C ALA A 163 12.77 -12.38 4.73
N SER A 164 13.32 -11.38 4.03
CA SER A 164 13.29 -9.99 4.50
C SER A 164 11.88 -9.41 4.57
N VAL A 165 11.02 -9.72 3.59
CA VAL A 165 9.62 -9.28 3.56
C VAL A 165 8.82 -9.97 4.67
N TRP A 166 8.99 -11.28 4.85
CA TRP A 166 8.35 -12.02 5.94
C TRP A 166 8.71 -11.44 7.32
N GLN A 167 10.00 -11.17 7.55
CA GLN A 167 10.47 -10.57 8.80
C GLN A 167 9.94 -9.15 9.02
N ALA A 168 9.64 -8.41 7.96
CA ALA A 168 9.02 -7.10 8.05
C ALA A 168 7.55 -7.21 8.46
N VAL A 169 6.76 -8.07 7.80
CA VAL A 169 5.34 -8.23 8.11
C VAL A 169 5.08 -8.86 9.48
N GLU A 170 5.94 -9.78 9.95
CA GLU A 170 5.86 -10.33 11.31
C GLU A 170 6.06 -9.25 12.39
N LYS A 171 6.66 -8.11 12.05
CA LYS A 171 6.93 -6.99 12.97
C LYS A 171 6.04 -5.79 12.71
N TRP A 172 5.19 -5.83 11.70
CA TRP A 172 4.26 -4.75 11.38
C TRP A 172 3.08 -4.81 12.36
N PRO A 173 2.89 -3.84 13.27
CA PRO A 173 1.90 -3.97 14.34
C PRO A 173 0.47 -4.30 13.88
N THR A 174 0.03 -3.78 12.73
CA THR A 174 -1.33 -4.01 12.20
C THR A 174 -1.45 -5.28 11.36
N GLN A 175 -0.37 -6.04 11.16
CA GLN A 175 -0.35 -7.27 10.35
C GLN A 175 0.28 -8.48 11.08
N ALA A 176 0.99 -8.25 12.19
CA ALA A 176 1.78 -9.28 12.87
C ALA A 176 0.93 -10.48 13.36
N ASP A 177 -0.31 -10.24 13.77
CA ASP A 177 -1.24 -11.30 14.17
C ASP A 177 -1.69 -12.17 12.98
N ILE A 178 -1.87 -11.55 11.81
CA ILE A 178 -2.18 -12.23 10.54
C ILE A 178 -0.99 -13.08 10.10
N ALA A 179 0.22 -12.53 10.13
CA ALA A 179 1.45 -13.26 9.83
C ALA A 179 1.63 -14.47 10.78
N THR A 180 1.37 -14.28 12.07
CA THR A 180 1.41 -15.36 13.06
C THR A 180 0.40 -16.45 12.74
N ARG A 181 -0.85 -16.08 12.41
CA ARG A 181 -1.88 -17.07 12.06
C ARG A 181 -1.53 -17.83 10.79
N PHE A 182 -1.08 -17.14 9.75
CA PHE A 182 -0.66 -17.75 8.49
C PHE A 182 0.45 -18.79 8.70
N LYS A 183 1.50 -18.42 9.44
CA LYS A 183 2.64 -19.29 9.74
C LYS A 183 2.24 -20.53 10.53
N ASN A 184 1.39 -20.37 11.53
CA ASN A 184 0.89 -21.49 12.33
C ASN A 184 0.14 -22.49 11.43
N GLU A 185 -0.67 -21.99 10.51
CA GLU A 185 -1.40 -22.84 9.57
C GLU A 185 -0.47 -23.52 8.56
N MET A 186 0.48 -22.79 7.97
CA MET A 186 1.51 -23.39 7.11
C MET A 186 2.32 -24.47 7.83
N THR A 187 2.60 -24.29 9.12
CA THR A 187 3.30 -25.29 9.93
C THR A 187 2.45 -26.53 10.20
N LEU A 188 1.13 -26.36 10.34
CA LEU A 188 0.20 -27.42 10.66
C LEU A 188 -0.20 -28.25 9.44
N SER A 189 -0.63 -27.59 8.36
CA SER A 189 -1.19 -28.25 7.18
C SER A 189 -0.21 -28.33 6.01
N GLY A 190 0.75 -27.39 5.93
CA GLY A 190 1.58 -27.21 4.74
C GLY A 190 0.80 -26.74 3.52
N ASP A 191 -0.48 -26.39 3.67
CA ASP A 191 -1.39 -26.04 2.58
C ASP A 191 -1.55 -24.52 2.48
N ILE A 192 -1.11 -23.96 1.35
CA ILE A 192 -1.13 -22.53 1.10
C ILE A 192 -2.55 -21.95 1.01
N SER A 193 -3.53 -22.71 0.51
CA SER A 193 -4.92 -22.27 0.43
C SER A 193 -5.53 -22.17 1.82
N ILE A 194 -5.28 -23.16 2.68
CA ILE A 194 -5.76 -23.15 4.06
C ILE A 194 -5.11 -22.02 4.86
N ALA A 195 -3.79 -21.82 4.71
CA ALA A 195 -3.08 -20.72 5.37
C ALA A 195 -3.54 -19.33 4.92
N THR A 196 -3.77 -19.14 3.61
CA THR A 196 -4.32 -17.89 3.07
C THR A 196 -5.73 -17.62 3.60
N SER A 197 -6.58 -18.64 3.65
CA SER A 197 -7.92 -18.55 4.26
C SER A 197 -7.85 -18.16 5.73
N ALA A 198 -6.91 -18.75 6.49
CA ALA A 198 -6.71 -18.45 7.90
C ALA A 198 -6.21 -17.01 8.13
N ALA A 199 -5.38 -16.48 7.23
CA ALA A 199 -4.94 -15.09 7.28
C ALA A 199 -6.09 -14.11 6.98
N PHE A 200 -6.87 -14.39 5.94
CA PHE A 200 -8.07 -13.60 5.62
C PHE A 200 -9.01 -13.50 6.83
N ASP A 201 -9.33 -14.64 7.44
CA ASP A 201 -10.20 -14.68 8.63
C ASP A 201 -9.59 -13.95 9.84
N GLN A 202 -8.27 -14.03 10.02
CA GLN A 202 -7.58 -13.35 11.12
C GLN A 202 -7.66 -11.83 11.01
N TRP A 203 -7.74 -11.28 9.79
CA TRP A 203 -7.88 -9.85 9.59
C TRP A 203 -9.08 -9.28 10.38
N PHE A 204 -10.21 -9.98 10.35
CA PHE A 204 -11.46 -9.59 11.03
C PHE A 204 -11.43 -9.74 12.56
N ASN A 205 -10.40 -10.34 13.15
CA ASN A 205 -10.28 -10.46 14.62
C ASN A 205 -9.76 -9.19 15.30
N SER A 206 -9.45 -8.13 14.54
CA SER A 206 -9.04 -6.83 15.10
C SER A 206 -10.19 -5.83 14.99
N ASP A 207 -10.72 -5.42 16.14
CA ASP A 207 -11.75 -4.36 16.23
C ASP A 207 -11.24 -3.06 15.61
N TRP A 208 -9.98 -2.73 15.86
CA TRP A 208 -9.35 -1.55 15.28
C TRP A 208 -9.38 -1.60 13.73
N ARG A 209 -9.04 -2.73 13.10
CA ARG A 209 -9.10 -2.84 11.63
C ARG A 209 -10.53 -2.70 11.14
N ARG A 210 -11.48 -3.44 11.74
CA ARG A 210 -12.89 -3.39 11.33
C ARG A 210 -13.47 -1.99 11.43
N GLU A 211 -13.29 -1.32 12.57
CA GLU A 211 -13.85 0.01 12.81
C GLU A 211 -13.22 1.08 11.91
N ASN A 212 -11.88 1.16 11.87
CA ASN A 212 -11.21 2.23 11.13
C ASN A 212 -11.42 2.10 9.62
N TYR A 213 -11.30 0.89 9.08
CA TYR A 213 -11.51 0.69 7.65
C TYR A 213 -12.99 0.81 7.26
N TYR A 214 -13.93 0.44 8.14
CA TYR A 214 -15.35 0.63 7.84
C TYR A 214 -15.73 2.10 7.82
N LEU A 215 -15.23 2.90 8.78
CA LEU A 215 -15.42 4.35 8.78
C LEU A 215 -14.80 5.00 7.54
N ALA A 216 -13.55 4.64 7.21
CA ALA A 216 -12.88 5.14 6.01
C ALA A 216 -13.68 4.81 4.74
N ALA A 217 -14.13 3.56 4.60
CA ALA A 217 -14.94 3.12 3.46
C ALA A 217 -16.30 3.86 3.38
N CYS A 218 -16.94 4.14 4.52
CA CYS A 218 -18.18 4.93 4.53
C CYS A 218 -17.93 6.38 4.11
N MET A 219 -16.82 6.99 4.51
CA MET A 219 -16.47 8.35 4.09
C MET A 219 -16.17 8.42 2.60
N ASP A 220 -15.35 7.49 2.09
CA ASP A 220 -15.03 7.39 0.66
C ASP A 220 -16.27 7.14 -0.20
N TYR A 221 -17.21 6.30 0.29
CA TYR A 221 -18.50 6.10 -0.35
C TYR A 221 -19.27 7.42 -0.47
N LEU A 222 -19.38 8.21 0.61
CA LEU A 222 -20.11 9.48 0.57
C LEU A 222 -19.46 10.51 -0.37
N GLU A 223 -18.12 10.60 -0.35
CA GLU A 223 -17.37 11.47 -1.26
C GLU A 223 -17.59 11.08 -2.72
N THR A 224 -17.58 9.77 -3.02
CA THR A 224 -17.82 9.26 -4.37
C THR A 224 -19.26 9.52 -4.83
N GLN A 225 -20.25 9.30 -3.97
CA GLN A 225 -21.65 9.64 -4.29
C GLN A 225 -21.82 11.14 -4.57
N GLU A 226 -21.18 12.01 -3.78
CA GLU A 226 -21.22 13.46 -3.97
C GLU A 226 -20.55 13.87 -5.28
N ARG A 227 -19.32 13.41 -5.52
CA ARG A 227 -18.54 13.66 -6.75
C ARG A 227 -19.30 13.22 -7.99
N ASN A 228 -19.94 12.06 -7.95
CA ASN A 228 -20.69 11.48 -9.07
C ASN A 228 -22.14 11.98 -9.15
N LYS A 229 -22.60 12.79 -8.19
CA LYS A 229 -23.99 13.28 -8.06
C LYS A 229 -25.01 12.16 -8.12
N GLN A 230 -24.67 11.01 -7.52
CA GLN A 230 -25.50 9.83 -7.55
C GLN A 230 -26.64 9.92 -6.54
N ILE A 231 -27.77 9.30 -6.89
CA ILE A 231 -28.89 9.13 -5.97
C ILE A 231 -28.60 7.86 -5.16
N PRO A 232 -28.68 7.91 -3.81
CA PRO A 232 -28.40 6.75 -2.96
C PRO A 232 -29.15 5.50 -3.44
N GLN A 233 -28.39 4.43 -3.62
CA GLN A 233 -28.91 3.11 -3.93
C GLN A 233 -28.76 2.21 -2.70
N TYR A 234 -29.46 1.07 -2.71
CA TYR A 234 -29.49 0.15 -1.57
C TYR A 234 -29.25 -1.30 -1.99
N ASN A 235 -28.53 -1.51 -3.09
CA ASN A 235 -28.25 -2.86 -3.54
C ASN A 235 -27.35 -3.59 -2.51
N PRO A 236 -27.61 -4.89 -2.27
CA PRO A 236 -26.73 -5.71 -1.46
C PRO A 236 -25.46 -6.03 -2.23
N LEU A 237 -24.40 -6.39 -1.51
CA LEU A 237 -23.19 -6.95 -2.12
C LEU A 237 -23.55 -8.26 -2.84
N ALA A 238 -23.01 -8.46 -4.05
CA ALA A 238 -23.30 -9.63 -4.86
C ALA A 238 -23.00 -10.93 -4.10
N ALA A 239 -23.85 -11.95 -4.27
CA ALA A 239 -23.73 -13.19 -3.53
C ALA A 239 -22.41 -13.94 -3.81
N ASP A 240 -21.84 -13.75 -4.99
CA ASP A 240 -20.60 -14.36 -5.46
C ASP A 240 -19.37 -13.45 -5.34
N PHE A 241 -19.51 -12.23 -4.80
CA PHE A 241 -18.41 -11.27 -4.65
C PHE A 241 -17.15 -11.87 -4.00
N LEU A 242 -17.33 -12.65 -2.91
CA LEU A 242 -16.19 -13.29 -2.26
C LEU A 242 -15.56 -14.41 -3.11
N ASN A 243 -16.33 -15.05 -3.99
CA ASN A 243 -15.77 -16.06 -4.88
C ASN A 243 -14.89 -15.42 -5.97
N SER A 244 -15.29 -14.25 -6.50
CA SER A 244 -14.46 -13.49 -7.43
C SER A 244 -13.24 -12.88 -6.76
N LEU A 245 -13.38 -12.43 -5.50
CA LEU A 245 -12.28 -11.85 -4.74
C LEU A 245 -11.22 -12.89 -4.36
N CYS A 246 -11.61 -14.06 -3.88
CA CYS A 246 -10.71 -14.97 -3.15
C CYS A 246 -9.98 -15.96 -4.05
N GLN A 247 -9.28 -15.39 -5.02
CA GLN A 247 -8.44 -16.05 -6.01
C GLN A 247 -6.97 -15.78 -5.69
N MET A 248 -6.14 -16.83 -5.71
CA MET A 248 -4.69 -16.68 -5.52
C MET A 248 -4.02 -16.19 -6.82
N PRO A 249 -3.07 -15.25 -6.77
CA PRO A 249 -2.49 -14.66 -7.99
C PRO A 249 -1.68 -15.60 -8.89
N GLN A 250 -1.20 -16.70 -8.34
CA GLN A 250 -0.53 -17.79 -9.05
C GLN A 250 -1.50 -18.88 -9.54
N GLY A 251 -2.80 -18.67 -9.35
CA GLY A 251 -3.87 -19.63 -9.64
C GLY A 251 -4.36 -20.39 -8.40
N GLY A 252 -5.58 -20.94 -8.53
CA GLY A 252 -6.29 -21.57 -7.42
C GLY A 252 -7.10 -20.59 -6.58
N THR A 253 -7.79 -21.13 -5.58
CA THR A 253 -8.72 -20.38 -4.72
C THR A 253 -8.41 -20.61 -3.26
N TYR A 254 -8.83 -19.68 -2.41
CA TYR A 254 -8.89 -19.88 -0.97
C TYR A 254 -10.27 -19.46 -0.45
N VAL A 255 -10.61 -19.83 0.77
CA VAL A 255 -11.96 -19.59 1.32
C VAL A 255 -11.98 -18.28 2.08
N CYS A 256 -12.83 -17.35 1.63
CA CYS A 256 -13.19 -16.16 2.40
C CYS A 256 -14.46 -16.41 3.21
N SER A 257 -14.33 -16.34 4.53
CA SER A 257 -15.44 -16.63 5.41
C SER A 257 -16.54 -15.57 5.32
N ARG A 258 -17.70 -15.97 4.77
CA ARG A 258 -18.91 -15.14 4.78
C ARG A 258 -19.32 -14.74 6.19
N THR A 259 -19.16 -15.61 7.18
CA THR A 259 -19.59 -15.32 8.55
C THR A 259 -18.71 -14.27 9.20
N ARG A 260 -17.46 -14.10 8.76
CA ARG A 260 -16.59 -13.01 9.21
C ARG A 260 -16.95 -11.68 8.56
N VAL A 261 -17.20 -11.69 7.25
CA VAL A 261 -17.54 -10.47 6.49
C VAL A 261 -18.94 -9.95 6.85
N PHE A 262 -19.92 -10.83 6.99
CA PHE A 262 -21.32 -10.45 7.21
C PHE A 262 -21.80 -10.67 8.64
N ALA A 263 -20.88 -10.78 9.62
CA ALA A 263 -21.26 -10.86 11.02
C ALA A 263 -22.15 -9.65 11.38
N PRO A 264 -23.30 -9.84 12.04
CA PRO A 264 -23.96 -8.74 12.71
C PRO A 264 -23.05 -8.28 13.85
N ASP A 265 -22.81 -6.97 13.92
CA ASP A 265 -22.16 -6.34 15.07
C ASP A 265 -23.00 -6.50 16.35
#